data_AF-A0A946CFT6-F1
#
_entry.id   AF-A0A946CFT6-F1
#
_cell.length_a   1.000
_cell.length_b   1.000
_cell.length_c   1.000
_cell.angle_alpha   90.00
_cell.angle_beta   90.00
_cell.angle_gamma   90.00
#
_symmetry.space_group_name_H-M   'P 1'
#
loop_
_entity.id
_entity.type
_entity.pdbx_description
1 polymer ?
#
loop_
_entity_poly.entity_id
_entity_poly.type
_entity_poly.pdbx_seq_one_letter_code
_entity_poly.pdbx_strand_id
1 'polypeptide(L)' 'DKEGKVTRRATFTVLHNGVLIQDHTVLSGGTGWRGPHAASDYQAHPDKMPISMQDHGNPVRFRNIWVRPLKD' A
#
# COMPACT_ATOMS: atom_id res chain seq x y z
N ASP A 1 17.15 -1.39 -7.68
CA ASP A 1 18.61 -1.20 -7.58
C ASP A 1 18.95 0.16 -8.20
N LYS A 2 20.22 0.49 -8.40
CA LYS A 2 20.64 1.77 -9.00
C LYS A 2 20.19 1.92 -10.46
N GLU A 3 19.75 0.84 -11.10
CA GLU A 3 19.26 0.78 -12.48
C GLU A 3 17.73 0.86 -12.56
N GLY A 4 17.04 1.04 -11.42
CA GLY A 4 15.59 1.15 -11.35
C GLY A 4 14.86 -0.20 -11.35
N LYS A 5 15.57 -1.33 -11.22
CA LYS A 5 14.93 -2.65 -11.11
C LYS A 5 14.36 -2.88 -9.72
N VAL A 6 13.19 -3.49 -9.63
CA VAL A 6 12.61 -3.94 -8.36
C VAL A 6 13.47 -5.09 -7.81
N THR A 7 14.05 -4.90 -6.62
CA THR A 7 14.86 -5.91 -5.92
C THR A 7 14.05 -6.73 -4.92
N ARG A 8 13.00 -6.12 -4.35
CA ARG A 8 12.05 -6.76 -3.43
C ARG A 8 10.71 -6.03 -3.51
N ARG A 9 9.60 -6.76 -3.62
CA ARG A 9 8.25 -6.18 -3.58
C ARG A 9 7.85 -5.86 -2.14
N ALA A 10 7.04 -4.82 -1.95
CA ALA A 10 6.46 -4.53 -0.65
C ALA A 10 5.53 -5.66 -0.18
N THR A 11 5.51 -5.88 1.14
CA THR A 11 4.52 -6.71 1.81
C THR A 11 3.76 -5.89 2.83
N PHE A 12 2.53 -6.30 3.15
CA PHE A 12 1.72 -5.63 4.16
C PHE A 12 0.88 -6.63 4.96
N THR A 13 0.53 -6.22 6.17
CA THR A 13 -0.35 -6.97 7.06
C THR A 13 -1.42 -6.04 7.57
N VAL A 14 -2.68 -6.46 7.50
CA VAL A 14 -3.83 -5.63 7.90
C VAL A 14 -4.63 -6.37 8.95
N LEU A 15 -4.85 -5.68 10.07
CA LEU A 15 -5.82 -6.08 11.07
C LEU A 15 -6.99 -5.08 11.02
N HIS A 16 -8.19 -5.60 10.81
CA HIS A 16 -9.42 -4.81 10.87
C HIS A 16 -10.23 -5.24 12.10
N ASN A 17 -10.45 -4.30 13.03
CA ASN A 17 -11.10 -4.58 14.33
C ASN A 17 -10.45 -5.75 15.10
N GLY A 18 -9.13 -5.86 15.04
CA GLY A 18 -8.36 -6.93 15.70
C GLY A 18 -8.32 -8.27 14.94
N VAL A 19 -9.01 -8.38 13.79
CA VAL A 19 -9.03 -9.60 12.97
C VAL A 19 -8.04 -9.48 11.82
N LEU A 20 -7.19 -10.49 11.63
CA LEU A 20 -6.26 -10.59 10.51
C LEU A 20 -7.03 -10.79 9.19
N ILE A 21 -6.88 -9.85 8.24
CA ILE A 21 -7.55 -9.92 6.93
C ILE A 21 -6.57 -9.96 5.75
N GLN A 22 -5.30 -9.63 5.98
CA GLN A 22 -4.21 -9.72 5.01
C GLN A 22 -2.96 -10.15 5.78
N ASP A 23 -2.41 -11.32 5.45
CA ASP A 23 -1.29 -11.94 6.14
C ASP A 23 -0.05 -11.96 5.26
N HIS A 24 0.95 -11.15 5.65
CA HIS A 24 2.20 -10.95 4.90
C HIS A 24 2.01 -10.83 3.37
N THR A 25 0.95 -10.15 2.94
CA THR A 25 0.53 -10.10 1.54
C THR A 25 1.55 -9.37 0.70
N VAL A 26 2.05 -10.00 -0.37
CA VAL A 26 2.92 -9.36 -1.37
C VAL A 26 2.09 -8.46 -2.28
N LEU A 27 2.45 -7.19 -2.38
CA LEU A 27 1.78 -6.25 -3.26
C LEU A 27 2.12 -6.58 -4.73
N SER A 28 1.11 -6.76 -5.56
CA SER A 28 1.27 -7.06 -6.99
C SER A 28 1.77 -5.86 -7.80
N GLY A 29 1.32 -4.65 -7.42
CA GLY A 29 1.68 -3.38 -8.02
C GLY A 29 0.62 -2.31 -7.71
N GLY A 30 0.41 -1.35 -8.61
CA GLY A 30 -0.55 -0.27 -8.43
C GLY A 30 -2.01 -0.75 -8.49
N THR A 31 -2.89 -0.14 -7.69
CA THR A 31 -4.32 -0.48 -7.61
C THR A 31 -5.16 0.52 -8.41
N GLY A 32 -5.95 0.03 -9.35
CA GLY A 32 -6.89 0.80 -10.17
C GLY A 32 -8.35 0.39 -9.93
N TRP A 33 -9.28 1.03 -10.63
CA TRP A 33 -10.72 0.78 -10.45
C TRP A 33 -11.15 -0.60 -10.97
N ARG A 34 -11.24 -0.82 -12.29
CA ARG A 34 -11.83 -2.04 -12.88
C ARG A 34 -11.21 -2.40 -14.23
N GLY A 35 -11.40 -3.66 -14.62
CA GLY A 35 -10.98 -4.21 -15.90
C GLY A 35 -9.61 -4.88 -15.86
N PRO A 36 -9.07 -5.29 -17.01
CA PRO A 36 -7.79 -6.00 -17.12
C PRO A 36 -6.60 -5.24 -16.52
N HIS A 37 -6.73 -3.93 -16.30
CA HIS A 37 -5.71 -3.05 -15.74
C HIS A 37 -6.05 -2.57 -14.32
N ALA A 38 -6.93 -3.27 -13.60
CA ALA A 38 -7.24 -2.98 -12.20
C ALA A 38 -6.04 -3.19 -11.27
N ALA A 39 -5.03 -3.96 -11.71
CA ALA A 39 -3.71 -4.01 -11.10
C ALA A 39 -2.65 -3.71 -12.17
N SER A 40 -1.72 -2.82 -11.87
CA SER A 40 -0.52 -2.63 -12.69
C SER A 40 0.62 -3.49 -12.18
N ASP A 41 1.69 -3.61 -12.97
CA ASP A 41 2.94 -4.19 -12.50
C ASP A 41 3.57 -3.33 -11.40
N TYR A 42 4.27 -3.98 -10.48
CA TYR A 42 5.07 -3.32 -9.46
C TYR A 42 6.23 -2.56 -10.10
N GLN A 43 6.32 -1.26 -9.80
CA GLN A 43 7.40 -0.40 -10.28
C GLN A 43 8.32 -0.01 -9.13
N ALA A 44 9.60 0.21 -9.42
CA ALA A 44 10.51 0.76 -8.42
C ALA A 44 10.06 2.17 -8.01
N HIS A 45 10.14 2.46 -6.72
CA HIS A 45 9.82 3.74 -6.12
C HIS A 45 10.75 3.96 -4.93
N PRO A 46 10.86 5.19 -4.40
CA PRO A 46 11.63 5.45 -3.18
C PRO A 46 11.16 4.58 -2.01
N ASP A 47 12.07 4.24 -1.10
CA ASP A 47 11.76 3.44 0.09
C ASP A 47 10.75 4.13 1.03
N LYS A 48 10.60 5.45 0.91
CA LYS A 48 9.67 6.26 1.71
C LYS A 48 8.87 7.20 0.82
N MET A 49 7.55 7.17 1.03
CA MET A 49 6.55 8.00 0.35
C MET A 49 5.45 8.40 1.34
N PRO A 50 4.65 9.44 1.04
CA PRO A 50 3.55 9.85 1.91
C PRO A 50 2.44 8.81 1.97
N ILE A 51 1.67 8.82 3.08
CA ILE A 51 0.38 8.13 3.19
C ILE A 51 -0.70 9.09 2.68
N SER A 52 -1.56 8.61 1.79
CA SER A 52 -2.71 9.38 1.29
C SER A 52 -4.03 8.81 1.79
N MET A 53 -5.00 9.68 2.02
CA MET A 53 -6.40 9.34 2.26
C MET A 53 -7.17 9.64 0.98
N GLN A 54 -7.86 8.65 0.41
CA GLN A 54 -8.62 8.85 -0.82
C GLN A 54 -9.91 9.63 -0.52
N ASP A 55 -10.14 10.72 -1.25
CA ASP A 55 -11.46 11.31 -1.40
C ASP A 55 -12.13 10.69 -2.64
N HIS A 56 -13.37 10.25 -2.46
CA HIS A 56 -14.18 9.65 -3.52
C HIS A 56 -15.58 10.29 -3.56
N GLY A 57 -15.70 11.57 -3.22
CA GLY A 57 -16.94 12.35 -3.26
C GLY A 57 -17.93 12.01 -2.15
N ASN A 58 -17.53 11.19 -1.19
CA ASN A 58 -18.34 10.74 -0.07
C ASN A 58 -17.59 11.05 1.23
N PRO A 59 -18.07 12.01 2.04
CA PRO A 59 -17.35 12.42 3.24
C PRO A 59 -17.21 11.29 4.27
N VAL A 60 -15.98 11.05 4.73
CA VAL A 60 -15.66 10.10 5.79
C VAL A 60 -14.87 10.84 6.88
N ARG A 61 -15.08 10.47 8.15
CA ARG A 61 -14.37 11.04 9.30
C ARG A 61 -13.28 10.09 9.78
N PHE A 62 -12.10 10.64 10.04
CA PHE A 62 -10.95 9.90 10.57
C PHE A 62 -10.57 10.42 11.96
N ARG A 63 -10.00 9.55 12.79
CA ARG A 63 -9.41 9.89 14.10
C ARG A 63 -8.30 8.91 14.44
N ASN A 64 -7.43 9.27 15.37
CA ASN A 64 -6.38 8.39 15.93
C ASN A 64 -5.42 7.81 14.86
N ILE A 65 -4.96 8.65 13.94
CA ILE A 65 -3.97 8.26 12.92
C ILE A 65 -2.58 8.59 13.45
N TRP A 66 -1.71 7.58 13.50
CA TRP A 66 -0.31 7.71 13.89
C TRP A 66 0.55 6.82 13.00
N VAL A 67 1.82 7.19 12.87
CA VAL A 67 2.81 6.41 12.12
C VAL A 67 4.01 6.16 13.01
N ARG A 68 4.50 4.91 13.00
CA ARG A 68 5.73 4.52 13.69
C ARG A 68 6.63 3.80 12.68
N PRO A 69 7.84 4.32 12.40
CA PRO A 69 8.81 3.62 11.58
C PRO A 69 9.13 2.24 12.16
N LEU A 70 9.26 1.23 11.30
CA LEU A 70 9.82 -0.06 11.67
C LEU A 70 11.32 -0.08 11.35
N LYS A 71 12.05 -0.98 12.00
CA LYS A 71 13.44 -1.25 11.63
C LYS A 71 13.46 -2.03 10.32
N ASP A 72 14.49 -1.77 9.52
CA ASP A 72 14.78 -2.54 8.30
C ASP A 72 15.24 -3.96 8.62
#